data_AF-A0AAU9DAX4-F1
#
_entry.id   AF-A0AAU9DAX4-F1
#
_cell.length_a   1.000
_cell.length_b   1.000
_cell.length_c   1.000
_cell.angle_alpha   90.00
_cell.angle_beta   90.00
_cell.angle_gamma   90.00
#
_symmetry.space_group_name_H-M   'P 1'
#
loop_
_entity.id
_entity.type
_entity.pdbx_description
1 polymer ?
#
loop_
_entity_poly.entity_id
_entity_poly.type
_entity_poly.pdbx_seq_one_letter_code
_entity_poly.pdbx_strand_id
1 'polypeptide(L)'
;MQVFKYRGGDREIFERDLSAIEKNFFWGSNFKQLNDPCETLISSDRFKSETKTFFNLTNKNSEKVLEKVHDALDTFINRGKEIGIYSLSATYNDELLWAHYANSHQGFCIEYDLDLLLESYPSDKIYSFPIKYSKNPPEIDISDISGKDGISLVRKLAGNKSKKWDYENEYRIITDKSGEHTYNFKAIQAIYFGLRMPEPWKKEMMTILHGRGIKYYQIFQVEGKYEFDRQEVPDISGSEVTYLRQIPSLNGKKSSINFEIIEKDFNKFNEKATILIELDSKADREQLIWIANKIKEDLFRSARRIFISFRIHGVIAGNGYWATANFDGKELQVSINGLSLEQEKELIEGFENETRETIGMWIDETPFICSSLTLLFNDGATILETKYSDGSKSLEQLKTTQLGSGIRYDNLQGNYHGEYFIVENNGTLKYYSENGLFKELTPFHLEKKLNKDSYNL
;
A
#
# COMPACT_ATOMS: atom_id res chain seq x y z
N MET A 1 1.48 -2.46 19.68
CA MET A 1 2.60 -2.24 20.66
C MET A 1 3.76 -1.56 19.95
N GLN A 2 4.57 -0.75 20.63
CA GLN A 2 5.77 -0.15 20.04
C GLN A 2 7.00 -1.08 20.15
N VAL A 3 7.79 -1.14 19.09
CA VAL A 3 9.05 -1.90 19.02
C VAL A 3 10.12 -1.09 18.31
N PHE A 4 11.37 -1.31 18.69
CA PHE A 4 12.47 -0.40 18.39
C PHE A 4 13.61 -1.11 17.67
N LYS A 5 14.16 -0.46 16.65
CA LYS A 5 15.33 -0.96 15.91
C LYS A 5 16.46 0.05 15.94
N TYR A 6 17.50 -0.28 16.68
CA TYR A 6 18.75 0.48 16.69
C TYR A 6 19.54 0.21 15.42
N ARG A 7 20.07 1.27 14.82
CA ARG A 7 20.90 1.25 13.62
C ARG A 7 22.06 2.21 13.78
N GLY A 8 23.23 1.78 13.31
CA GLY A 8 24.42 2.59 13.33
C GLY A 8 25.53 1.92 12.53
N GLY A 9 26.43 2.74 11.99
CA GLY A 9 27.59 2.29 11.26
C GLY A 9 28.26 3.49 10.60
N ASP A 10 29.10 3.19 9.61
CA ASP A 10 29.66 4.19 8.72
C ASP A 10 28.60 4.71 7.72
N ARG A 11 29.07 5.50 6.75
CA ARG A 11 28.23 6.11 5.73
C ARG A 11 27.48 5.08 4.88
N GLU A 12 28.13 3.98 4.50
CA GLU A 12 27.53 2.95 3.65
C GLU A 12 26.39 2.23 4.38
N ILE A 13 26.58 1.92 5.67
CA ILE A 13 25.54 1.32 6.51
C ILE A 13 24.36 2.28 6.69
N PHE A 14 24.63 3.56 6.91
CA PHE A 14 23.59 4.59 7.01
C PHE A 14 22.75 4.67 5.73
N GLU A 15 23.38 4.75 4.56
CA GLU A 15 22.68 4.81 3.27
C GLU A 15 21.84 3.55 3.01
N ARG A 16 22.39 2.37 3.32
CA ARG A 16 21.65 1.10 3.22
C ARG A 16 20.39 1.11 4.09
N ASP A 17 20.53 1.50 5.36
CA ASP A 17 19.42 1.48 6.32
C ASP A 17 18.39 2.57 6.03
N LEU A 18 18.83 3.74 5.55
CA LEU A 18 17.96 4.81 5.09
C LEU A 18 17.17 4.38 3.85
N SER A 19 17.84 3.72 2.88
CA SER A 19 17.15 3.18 1.71
C SER A 19 16.12 2.12 2.09
N ALA A 20 16.39 1.30 3.13
CA ALA A 20 15.43 0.31 3.60
C ALA A 20 14.13 0.93 4.16
N ILE A 21 14.25 1.99 4.97
CA ILE A 21 13.08 2.68 5.52
C ILE A 21 12.37 3.56 4.47
N GLU A 22 13.09 4.18 3.55
CA GLU A 22 12.51 4.87 2.39
C GLU A 22 11.66 3.89 1.55
N LYS A 23 12.16 2.67 1.38
CA LYS A 23 11.51 1.63 0.60
C LYS A 23 10.57 0.74 1.42
N ASN A 24 10.23 1.10 2.66
CA ASN A 24 9.24 0.35 3.46
C ASN A 24 9.55 -1.15 3.62
N PHE A 25 10.83 -1.52 3.82
CA PHE A 25 11.19 -2.92 4.08
C PHE A 25 12.18 -3.08 5.23
N PHE A 26 12.20 -4.27 5.81
CA PHE A 26 13.25 -4.71 6.72
C PHE A 26 13.97 -5.93 6.15
N TRP A 27 15.22 -6.11 6.56
CA TRP A 27 16.00 -7.29 6.22
C TRP A 27 15.90 -8.32 7.35
N GLY A 28 15.29 -9.47 7.07
CA GLY A 28 15.31 -10.63 7.94
C GLY A 28 16.62 -11.39 7.75
N SER A 29 17.53 -11.30 8.72
CA SER A 29 18.82 -11.99 8.68
C SER A 29 18.65 -13.49 8.83
N ASN A 30 19.46 -14.28 8.13
CA ASN A 30 19.57 -15.69 8.50
C ASN A 30 20.42 -15.85 9.76
N PHE A 31 20.34 -17.03 10.38
CA PHE A 31 21.05 -17.34 11.63
C PHE A 31 22.56 -17.03 11.59
N LYS A 32 23.24 -17.30 10.46
CA LYS A 32 24.70 -17.11 10.35
C LYS A 32 25.14 -15.64 10.40
N GLN A 33 24.20 -14.72 10.25
CA GLN A 33 24.44 -13.28 10.21
C GLN A 33 24.06 -12.59 11.53
N LEU A 34 23.58 -13.33 12.54
CA LEU A 34 23.36 -12.79 13.87
C LEU A 34 24.70 -12.56 14.59
N ASN A 35 24.72 -11.62 15.53
CA ASN A 35 25.93 -11.18 16.20
C ASN A 35 26.42 -12.12 17.32
N ASP A 36 25.53 -12.95 17.89
CA ASP A 36 25.87 -13.89 18.95
C ASP A 36 25.97 -15.34 18.40
N PRO A 37 27.13 -16.01 18.50
CA PRO A 37 27.30 -17.39 18.05
C PRO A 37 26.51 -18.41 18.87
N CYS A 38 25.98 -18.03 20.03
CA CYS A 38 25.09 -18.87 20.85
C CYS A 38 23.61 -18.77 20.44
N GLU A 39 23.28 -17.99 19.41
CA GLU A 39 21.92 -17.87 18.90
C GLU A 39 21.39 -19.22 18.36
N THR A 40 20.09 -19.45 18.47
CA THR A 40 19.38 -20.65 17.97
C THR A 40 19.91 -22.02 18.43
N LEU A 41 20.79 -22.05 19.44
CA LEU A 41 21.21 -23.30 20.06
C LEU A 41 20.02 -24.02 20.66
N ILE A 42 19.84 -25.29 20.28
CA ILE A 42 18.72 -26.12 20.72
C ILE A 42 19.17 -27.58 20.84
N SER A 43 18.73 -28.27 21.89
CA SER A 43 18.93 -29.72 22.01
C SER A 43 17.69 -30.47 21.57
N SER A 44 17.87 -31.59 20.87
CA SER A 44 16.83 -32.55 20.51
C SER A 44 16.98 -33.91 21.23
N ASP A 45 17.89 -34.02 22.19
CA ASP A 45 18.23 -35.30 22.85
C ASP A 45 17.04 -35.89 23.60
N ARG A 46 16.33 -35.06 24.38
CA ARG A 46 15.11 -35.49 25.07
C ARG A 46 14.02 -35.92 24.11
N PHE A 47 13.75 -35.16 23.04
CA PHE A 47 12.82 -35.57 22.00
C PHE A 47 13.16 -36.96 21.44
N LYS A 48 14.45 -37.19 21.11
CA LYS A 48 14.94 -38.47 20.59
C LYS A 48 14.74 -39.61 21.60
N SER A 49 14.94 -39.34 22.89
CA SER A 49 14.74 -40.32 23.98
C SER A 49 13.27 -40.63 24.27
N GLU A 50 12.42 -39.60 24.35
CA GLU A 50 10.99 -39.73 24.58
C GLU A 50 10.32 -40.48 23.43
N THR A 51 10.66 -40.15 22.17
CA THR A 51 10.09 -40.83 21.00
C THR A 51 10.51 -42.29 20.94
N LYS A 52 11.78 -42.61 21.20
CA LYS A 52 12.25 -44.00 21.29
C LYS A 52 11.46 -44.80 22.33
N THR A 53 11.22 -44.20 23.49
CA THR A 53 10.44 -44.83 24.57
C THR A 53 8.99 -45.08 24.15
N PHE A 54 8.35 -44.09 23.52
CA PHE A 54 6.97 -44.22 23.00
C PHE A 54 6.82 -45.32 21.94
N PHE A 55 7.74 -45.40 20.98
CA PHE A 55 7.72 -46.44 19.94
C PHE A 55 7.91 -47.86 20.52
N ASN A 56 8.81 -48.01 21.50
CA ASN A 56 9.00 -49.28 22.21
C ASN A 56 7.72 -49.73 22.94
N LEU A 57 6.98 -48.81 23.56
CA LEU A 57 5.76 -49.12 24.31
C LEU A 57 4.56 -49.47 23.42
N THR A 58 4.50 -48.96 22.19
CA THR A 58 3.35 -49.16 21.29
C THR A 58 3.46 -50.43 20.43
N ASN A 59 4.51 -51.25 20.61
CA ASN A 59 4.82 -52.44 19.79
C ASN A 59 4.86 -52.17 18.27
N LYS A 60 4.95 -50.89 17.86
CA LYS A 60 5.17 -50.45 16.49
C LYS A 60 6.68 -50.38 16.24
N ASN A 61 7.37 -51.52 16.33
CA ASN A 61 8.81 -51.64 16.04
C ASN A 61 9.09 -51.52 14.54
N SER A 62 8.88 -50.34 13.98
CA SER A 62 9.48 -49.97 12.71
C SER A 62 10.55 -48.93 13.01
N GLU A 63 11.79 -49.38 13.21
CA GLU A 63 12.98 -48.51 13.32
C GLU A 63 12.97 -47.46 12.19
N LYS A 64 12.56 -47.87 10.98
CA LYS A 64 12.35 -47.00 9.82
C LYS A 64 11.40 -45.81 10.02
N VAL A 65 10.41 -45.91 10.90
CA VAL A 65 9.49 -44.79 11.21
C VAL A 65 10.10 -43.87 12.26
N LEU A 66 10.80 -44.41 13.25
CA LEU A 66 11.52 -43.61 14.24
C LEU A 66 12.63 -42.78 13.57
N GLU A 67 13.40 -43.41 12.67
CA GLU A 67 14.40 -42.72 11.83
C GLU A 67 13.76 -41.57 11.05
N LYS A 68 12.63 -41.82 10.36
CA LYS A 68 11.91 -40.76 9.62
C LYS A 68 11.45 -39.60 10.50
N VAL A 69 11.05 -39.87 11.75
CA VAL A 69 10.64 -38.82 12.70
C VAL A 69 11.85 -37.98 13.13
N HIS A 70 12.98 -38.62 13.43
CA HIS A 70 14.22 -37.92 13.77
C HIS A 70 14.76 -37.13 12.59
N ASP A 71 14.78 -37.71 11.39
CA ASP A 71 15.17 -37.05 10.14
C ASP A 71 14.28 -35.83 9.83
N ALA A 72 12.96 -35.93 10.07
CA ALA A 72 12.05 -34.82 9.88
C ALA A 72 12.34 -33.66 10.84
N LEU A 73 12.68 -33.95 12.10
CA LEU A 73 13.08 -32.94 13.07
C LEU A 73 14.41 -32.29 12.68
N ASP A 74 15.42 -33.10 12.34
CA ASP A 74 16.74 -32.60 11.94
C ASP A 74 16.61 -31.77 10.63
N THR A 75 15.73 -32.16 9.71
CA THR A 75 15.38 -31.37 8.52
C THR A 75 14.71 -30.04 8.89
N PHE A 76 13.78 -30.03 9.84
CA PHE A 76 13.15 -28.80 10.32
C PHE A 76 14.18 -27.84 10.94
N ILE A 77 15.05 -28.34 11.82
CA ILE A 77 16.11 -27.54 12.45
C ILE A 77 17.05 -26.98 11.39
N ASN A 78 17.41 -27.79 10.39
CA ASN A 78 18.25 -27.33 9.29
C ASN A 78 17.56 -26.28 8.41
N ARG A 79 16.26 -26.42 8.12
CA ARG A 79 15.45 -25.39 7.46
C ARG A 79 15.34 -24.11 8.27
N GLY A 80 15.40 -24.22 9.60
CA GLY A 80 15.54 -23.11 10.52
C GLY A 80 16.70 -22.17 10.19
N LYS A 81 17.72 -22.62 9.44
CA LYS A 81 18.83 -21.78 8.97
C LYS A 81 18.46 -20.86 7.81
N GLU A 82 17.34 -21.11 7.13
CA GLU A 82 16.84 -20.34 5.99
C GLU A 82 15.82 -19.27 6.39
N ILE A 83 15.28 -19.32 7.61
CA ILE A 83 14.28 -18.37 8.11
C ILE A 83 14.89 -16.97 8.21
N GLY A 84 14.06 -15.94 8.04
CA GLY A 84 14.46 -14.56 8.31
C GLY A 84 14.19 -14.22 9.77
N ILE A 85 15.17 -13.63 10.43
CA ILE A 85 15.09 -13.17 11.82
C ILE A 85 15.28 -11.65 11.82
N TYR A 86 14.27 -10.94 12.30
CA TYR A 86 14.33 -9.51 12.51
C TYR A 86 14.22 -9.19 14.00
N SER A 87 15.36 -8.88 14.60
CA SER A 87 15.53 -8.52 16.02
C SER A 87 15.18 -7.07 16.27
N LEU A 88 14.24 -6.83 17.18
CA LEU A 88 13.79 -5.54 17.69
C LEU A 88 13.96 -5.51 19.21
N SER A 89 13.85 -4.34 19.83
CA SER A 89 13.76 -4.18 21.28
C SER A 89 12.40 -3.62 21.67
N ALA A 90 11.97 -3.84 22.90
CA ALA A 90 10.81 -3.16 23.48
C ALA A 90 11.17 -1.79 24.12
N THR A 91 12.43 -1.35 24.08
CA THR A 91 12.87 -0.07 24.67
C THR A 91 13.66 0.79 23.67
N TYR A 92 13.53 2.12 23.80
CA TYR A 92 14.27 3.11 23.00
C TYR A 92 15.45 3.75 23.76
N ASN A 93 15.52 3.60 25.07
CA ASN A 93 16.41 4.35 25.96
C ASN A 93 17.43 3.48 26.71
N ASP A 94 17.63 2.24 26.29
CA ASP A 94 18.65 1.38 26.90
C ASP A 94 20.07 1.82 26.51
N GLU A 95 20.91 2.05 27.51
CA GLU A 95 22.27 2.55 27.33
C GLU A 95 23.14 1.60 26.50
N LEU A 96 23.06 0.30 26.77
CA LEU A 96 23.90 -0.70 26.11
C LEU A 96 23.46 -0.86 24.66
N LEU A 97 22.16 -0.78 24.37
CA LEU A 97 21.67 -0.82 22.98
C LEU A 97 22.17 0.35 22.15
N TRP A 98 22.17 1.57 22.70
CA TRP A 98 22.75 2.72 22.01
C TRP A 98 24.27 2.60 21.81
N ALA A 99 24.98 2.06 22.80
CA ALA A 99 26.42 1.85 22.72
C ALA A 99 26.79 0.80 21.66
N HIS A 100 26.11 -0.36 21.66
CA HIS A 100 26.42 -1.51 20.83
C HIS A 100 25.84 -1.46 19.42
N TYR A 101 24.58 -1.02 19.27
CA TYR A 101 23.84 -1.16 18.02
C TYR A 101 23.58 0.16 17.29
N ALA A 102 23.80 1.30 17.95
CA ALA A 102 23.65 2.62 17.34
C ALA A 102 24.99 3.36 17.19
N ASN A 103 26.05 2.63 16.83
CA ASN A 103 27.39 3.15 16.54
C ASN A 103 27.91 4.09 17.66
N SER A 104 27.86 3.61 18.90
CA SER A 104 28.21 4.43 20.07
C SER A 104 27.44 5.77 20.07
N HIS A 105 26.11 5.72 20.04
CA HIS A 105 25.21 6.89 20.01
C HIS A 105 25.35 7.83 18.79
N GLN A 106 26.07 7.45 17.73
CA GLN A 106 26.17 8.24 16.48
C GLN A 106 25.11 7.83 15.45
N GLY A 107 24.43 6.71 15.68
CA GLY A 107 23.34 6.21 14.84
C GLY A 107 21.97 6.73 15.26
N PHE A 108 20.95 5.92 14.97
CA PHE A 108 19.55 6.24 15.20
C PHE A 108 18.77 5.00 15.65
N CYS A 109 17.55 5.21 16.15
CA CYS A 109 16.63 4.15 16.52
C CYS A 109 15.27 4.40 15.84
N ILE A 110 14.71 3.36 15.23
CA ILE A 110 13.42 3.42 14.53
C ILE A 110 12.36 2.83 15.45
N GLU A 111 11.29 3.58 15.70
CA GLU A 111 10.10 3.08 16.37
C GLU A 111 9.06 2.64 15.35
N TYR A 112 8.63 1.39 15.52
CA TYR A 112 7.55 0.81 14.75
C TYR A 112 6.31 0.57 15.62
N ASP A 113 5.14 0.78 15.03
CA ASP A 113 3.94 0.08 15.43
C ASP A 113 4.05 -1.38 14.98
N LEU A 114 4.03 -2.32 15.93
CA LEU A 114 4.22 -3.74 15.65
C LEU A 114 3.09 -4.32 14.79
N ASP A 115 1.84 -3.91 14.99
CA ASP A 115 0.71 -4.49 14.28
C ASP A 115 0.76 -4.11 12.79
N LEU A 116 1.10 -2.85 12.50
CA LEU A 116 1.36 -2.38 11.13
C LEU A 116 2.65 -2.96 10.53
N LEU A 117 3.67 -3.22 11.35
CA LEU A 117 4.91 -3.87 10.89
C LEU A 117 4.69 -5.34 10.51
N LEU A 118 3.73 -6.02 11.17
CA LEU A 118 3.32 -7.39 10.88
C LEU A 118 2.27 -7.47 9.76
N GLU A 119 1.72 -6.34 9.31
CA GLU A 119 0.83 -6.27 8.13
C GLU A 119 1.64 -6.55 6.86
N SER A 120 1.86 -7.83 6.59
CA SER A 120 2.52 -8.34 5.39
C SER A 120 1.52 -8.85 4.36
N TYR A 121 2.04 -9.34 3.24
CA TYR A 121 1.21 -10.01 2.25
C TYR A 121 0.60 -11.30 2.81
N PRO A 122 -0.63 -11.67 2.42
CA PRO A 122 -1.31 -12.87 2.92
C PRO A 122 -0.53 -14.17 2.73
N SER A 123 0.40 -14.21 1.77
CA SER A 123 1.24 -15.38 1.49
C SER A 123 2.40 -15.58 2.48
N ASP A 124 2.78 -14.55 3.23
CA ASP A 124 3.94 -14.62 4.11
C ASP A 124 3.56 -15.30 5.44
N LYS A 125 4.27 -16.37 5.78
CA LYS A 125 4.16 -16.96 7.12
C LYS A 125 5.05 -16.16 8.07
N ILE A 126 4.41 -15.33 8.89
CA ILE A 126 5.09 -14.51 9.88
C ILE A 126 4.73 -14.99 11.28
N TYR A 127 5.75 -15.14 12.12
CA TYR A 127 5.61 -15.32 13.55
C TYR A 127 6.25 -14.14 14.27
N SER A 128 5.71 -13.77 15.42
CA SER A 128 6.33 -12.74 16.24
C SER A 128 6.18 -13.05 17.73
N PHE A 129 7.22 -12.77 18.51
CA PHE A 129 7.22 -13.06 19.94
C PHE A 129 8.36 -12.35 20.67
N PRO A 130 8.19 -12.07 21.98
CA PRO A 130 9.30 -11.67 22.84
C PRO A 130 10.27 -12.83 23.06
N ILE A 131 11.54 -12.51 23.29
CA ILE A 131 12.58 -13.50 23.56
C ILE A 131 12.51 -14.00 24.99
N LYS A 132 12.68 -15.32 25.15
CA LYS A 132 12.84 -15.96 26.45
C LYS A 132 14.33 -16.09 26.79
N TYR A 133 14.71 -15.45 27.89
CA TYR A 133 16.09 -15.48 28.35
C TYR A 133 16.34 -16.59 29.37
N SER A 134 17.38 -17.39 29.16
CA SER A 134 17.71 -18.52 30.04
C SER A 134 19.22 -18.79 30.09
N LYS A 135 19.67 -19.51 31.12
CA LYS A 135 21.09 -19.87 31.29
C LYS A 135 21.53 -21.05 30.41
N ASN A 136 20.57 -21.90 30.04
CA ASN A 136 20.79 -23.13 29.29
C ASN A 136 19.98 -23.07 27.98
N PRO A 137 20.48 -23.64 26.88
CA PRO A 137 19.71 -23.73 25.63
C PRO A 137 18.34 -24.42 25.84
N PRO A 138 17.32 -24.05 25.05
CA PRO A 138 16.06 -24.78 25.03
C PRO A 138 16.25 -26.23 24.57
N GLU A 139 15.36 -27.10 25.02
CA GLU A 139 15.31 -28.51 24.66
C GLU A 139 13.96 -28.82 24.02
N ILE A 140 13.96 -29.52 22.88
CA ILE A 140 12.74 -29.99 22.18
C ILE A 140 12.23 -31.26 22.87
N ASP A 141 10.91 -31.34 23.03
CA ASP A 141 10.21 -32.49 23.61
C ASP A 141 9.00 -32.89 22.73
N ILE A 142 8.38 -34.04 23.00
CA ILE A 142 7.28 -34.54 22.15
C ILE A 142 6.10 -33.56 22.06
N SER A 143 5.87 -32.73 23.09
CA SER A 143 4.73 -31.82 23.10
C SER A 143 4.85 -30.71 22.04
N ASP A 144 6.07 -30.38 21.60
CA ASP A 144 6.30 -29.38 20.56
C ASP A 144 5.76 -29.77 19.19
N ILE A 145 5.59 -31.07 18.95
CA ILE A 145 5.05 -31.60 17.69
C ILE A 145 3.52 -31.47 17.64
N SER A 146 2.86 -31.32 18.79
CA SER A 146 1.40 -31.23 18.87
C SER A 146 0.84 -29.85 18.45
N GLY A 147 1.69 -28.84 18.29
CA GLY A 147 1.28 -27.49 17.93
C GLY A 147 0.78 -27.39 16.48
N LYS A 148 -0.36 -26.71 16.29
CA LYS A 148 -0.81 -26.31 14.95
C LYS A 148 0.28 -25.44 14.30
N ASP A 149 0.55 -25.70 13.01
CA ASP A 149 1.42 -24.92 12.14
C ASP A 149 2.93 -24.85 12.50
N GLY A 150 3.39 -25.65 13.46
CA GLY A 150 4.83 -25.74 13.81
C GLY A 150 5.37 -24.53 14.60
N ILE A 151 4.51 -23.62 15.05
CA ILE A 151 4.89 -22.40 15.77
C ILE A 151 5.68 -22.69 17.07
N SER A 152 5.38 -23.79 17.78
CA SER A 152 6.13 -24.17 19.00
C SER A 152 7.60 -24.42 18.69
N LEU A 153 7.88 -25.15 17.60
CA LEU A 153 9.25 -25.45 17.18
C LEU A 153 9.97 -24.19 16.70
N VAL A 154 9.29 -23.32 15.93
CA VAL A 154 9.86 -22.02 15.51
C VAL A 154 10.21 -21.17 16.73
N ARG A 155 9.32 -21.10 17.72
CA ARG A 155 9.56 -20.37 18.97
C ARG A 155 10.69 -20.98 19.80
N LYS A 156 10.81 -22.31 19.87
CA LYS A 156 11.96 -22.91 20.56
C LYS A 156 13.27 -22.58 19.85
N LEU A 157 13.30 -22.67 18.53
CA LEU A 157 14.50 -22.41 17.74
C LEU A 157 14.94 -20.94 17.77
N ALA A 158 14.03 -20.00 17.56
CA ALA A 158 14.38 -18.58 17.38
C ALA A 158 13.99 -17.68 18.55
N GLY A 159 13.25 -18.20 19.53
CA GLY A 159 12.67 -17.44 20.65
C GLY A 159 13.41 -17.57 21.98
N ASN A 160 14.62 -18.11 22.00
CA ASN A 160 15.42 -18.25 23.22
C ASN A 160 16.80 -17.63 23.03
N LYS A 161 17.30 -16.98 24.09
CA LYS A 161 18.63 -16.36 24.12
C LYS A 161 19.27 -16.50 25.50
N SER A 162 20.59 -16.38 25.56
CA SER A 162 21.33 -16.41 26.82
C SER A 162 20.89 -15.28 27.75
N LYS A 163 20.75 -15.57 29.05
CA LYS A 163 20.37 -14.59 30.10
C LYS A 163 21.31 -13.38 30.19
N LYS A 164 22.52 -13.46 29.61
CA LYS A 164 23.45 -12.32 29.53
C LYS A 164 22.93 -11.18 28.66
N TRP A 165 22.01 -11.46 27.73
CA TRP A 165 21.44 -10.49 26.78
C TRP A 165 20.04 -10.02 27.18
N ASP A 166 19.60 -10.30 28.42
CA ASP A 166 18.26 -9.95 28.92
C ASP A 166 17.96 -8.44 28.86
N TYR A 167 19.01 -7.62 28.92
CA TYR A 167 18.92 -6.17 28.81
C TYR A 167 18.40 -5.69 27.45
N GLU A 168 18.55 -6.50 26.38
CA GLU A 168 18.08 -6.11 25.05
C GLU A 168 16.55 -6.01 24.96
N ASN A 169 15.83 -6.65 25.89
CA ASN A 169 14.37 -6.74 25.90
C ASN A 169 13.82 -7.06 24.50
N GLU A 170 14.39 -8.10 23.91
CA GLU A 170 14.32 -8.37 22.48
C GLU A 170 12.93 -8.92 22.09
N TYR A 171 12.42 -8.42 20.97
CA TYR A 171 11.23 -8.91 20.29
C TYR A 171 11.62 -9.34 18.88
N ARG A 172 11.24 -10.54 18.45
CA ARG A 172 11.60 -11.05 17.11
C ARG A 172 10.39 -11.17 16.21
N ILE A 173 10.59 -10.78 14.96
CA ILE A 173 9.75 -11.18 13.83
C ILE A 173 10.51 -12.27 13.08
N ILE A 174 9.82 -13.38 12.82
CA ILE A 174 10.35 -14.53 12.09
C ILE A 174 9.56 -14.70 10.81
N THR A 175 10.27 -14.76 9.69
CA THR A 175 9.72 -14.96 8.35
C THR A 175 10.18 -16.29 7.78
N ASP A 176 9.44 -16.80 6.79
CA ASP A 176 9.73 -18.08 6.14
C ASP A 176 11.10 -18.13 5.44
N LYS A 177 11.61 -16.97 4.99
CA LYS A 177 12.90 -16.84 4.30
C LYS A 177 13.68 -15.61 4.75
N SER A 178 15.00 -15.73 4.82
CA SER A 178 15.89 -14.58 4.99
C SER A 178 15.87 -13.66 3.78
N GLY A 179 16.04 -12.36 3.99
CA GLY A 179 16.07 -11.35 2.93
C GLY A 179 15.15 -10.17 3.20
N GLU A 180 14.76 -9.50 2.12
CA GLU A 180 13.86 -8.35 2.15
C GLU A 180 12.40 -8.75 2.44
N HIS A 181 11.78 -8.05 3.38
CA HIS A 181 10.36 -8.17 3.72
C HIS A 181 9.73 -6.78 3.80
N THR A 182 8.71 -6.54 2.99
CA THR A 182 7.97 -5.27 2.96
C THR A 182 7.02 -5.17 4.13
N TYR A 183 6.76 -3.95 4.60
CA TYR A 183 5.78 -3.67 5.64
C TYR A 183 4.92 -2.45 5.25
N ASN A 184 3.81 -2.24 5.96
CA ASN A 184 2.98 -1.05 5.76
C ASN A 184 3.79 0.22 6.07
N PHE A 185 3.94 1.15 5.12
CA PHE A 185 4.73 2.37 5.31
C PHE A 185 4.37 3.19 6.57
N LYS A 186 3.13 3.07 7.07
CA LYS A 186 2.66 3.68 8.32
C LYS A 186 3.24 3.03 9.58
N ALA A 187 3.96 1.92 9.47
CA ALA A 187 4.53 1.22 10.61
C ALA A 187 5.58 2.07 11.32
N ILE A 188 6.37 2.87 10.60
CA ILE A 188 7.31 3.80 11.26
C ILE A 188 6.50 4.95 11.86
N GLN A 189 6.54 5.06 13.18
CA GLN A 189 5.87 6.13 13.94
C GLN A 189 6.84 7.24 14.32
N ALA A 190 8.09 6.88 14.65
CA ALA A 190 9.10 7.83 15.05
C ALA A 190 10.52 7.37 14.74
N ILE A 191 11.43 8.34 14.64
CA ILE A 191 12.88 8.13 14.57
C ILE A 191 13.58 8.94 15.65
N TYR A 192 14.50 8.29 16.34
CA TYR A 192 15.28 8.83 17.44
C TYR A 192 16.72 8.99 16.98
N PHE A 193 17.24 10.20 17.02
CA PHE A 193 18.63 10.48 16.74
C PHE A 193 19.48 10.26 17.99
N GLY A 194 20.57 9.53 17.84
CA GLY A 194 21.52 9.32 18.92
C GLY A 194 22.13 10.63 19.41
N LEU A 195 22.65 10.65 20.64
CA LEU A 195 23.22 11.84 21.28
C LEU A 195 24.32 12.49 20.44
N ARG A 196 25.03 11.68 19.65
CA ARG A 196 26.19 12.09 18.85
C ARG A 196 25.94 11.98 17.35
N MET A 197 24.69 11.82 16.92
CA MET A 197 24.38 11.72 15.50
C MET A 197 24.72 13.05 14.79
N PRO A 198 25.47 13.03 13.68
CA PRO A 198 25.81 14.24 12.94
C PRO A 198 24.57 14.94 12.35
N GLU A 199 24.51 16.27 12.47
CA GLU A 199 23.43 17.10 11.90
C GLU A 199 23.16 16.88 10.41
N PRO A 200 24.17 16.72 9.52
CA PRO A 200 23.91 16.44 8.10
C PRO A 200 23.09 15.17 7.88
N TRP A 201 23.32 14.12 8.66
CA TRP A 201 22.62 12.84 8.51
C TRP A 201 21.17 12.93 9.00
N LYS A 202 20.91 13.72 10.06
CA LYS A 202 19.54 14.00 10.53
C LYS A 202 18.72 14.69 9.43
N LYS A 203 19.31 15.74 8.84
CA LYS A 203 18.66 16.52 7.77
C LYS A 203 18.40 15.68 6.53
N GLU A 204 19.37 14.86 6.11
CA GLU A 204 19.20 13.96 4.98
C GLU A 204 18.08 12.95 5.21
N MET A 205 18.03 12.35 6.40
CA MET A 205 16.97 11.41 6.77
C MET A 205 15.59 12.06 6.77
N MET A 206 15.44 13.24 7.37
CA MET A 206 14.18 14.00 7.33
C MET A 206 13.77 14.34 5.89
N THR A 207 14.74 14.74 5.05
CA THR A 207 14.47 15.09 3.65
C THR A 207 13.98 13.88 2.84
N ILE A 208 14.64 12.72 2.97
CA ILE A 208 14.26 11.49 2.25
C ILE A 208 12.91 10.94 2.73
N LEU A 209 12.58 11.14 4.00
CA LEU A 209 11.37 10.64 4.63
C LEU A 209 10.24 11.68 4.72
N HIS A 210 10.40 12.82 4.04
CA HIS A 210 9.41 13.89 3.99
C HIS A 210 8.02 13.36 3.60
N GLY A 211 6.99 13.93 4.22
CA GLY A 211 5.60 13.66 3.86
C GLY A 211 5.03 12.40 4.50
N ARG A 212 5.79 11.66 5.32
CA ARG A 212 5.35 10.38 5.91
C ARG A 212 4.62 10.50 7.23
N GLY A 213 4.66 11.67 7.87
CA GLY A 213 4.09 11.89 9.20
C GLY A 213 4.90 11.22 10.33
N ILE A 214 6.19 11.00 10.11
CA ILE A 214 7.12 10.43 11.10
C ILE A 214 7.48 11.51 12.12
N LYS A 215 7.46 11.17 13.41
CA LYS A 215 7.98 12.06 14.46
C LYS A 215 9.49 11.90 14.63
N TYR A 216 10.19 12.98 14.91
CA TYR A 216 11.63 12.94 15.15
C TYR A 216 11.95 13.34 16.58
N TYR A 217 12.90 12.63 17.19
CA TYR A 217 13.35 12.90 18.55
C TYR A 217 14.87 12.94 18.62
N GLN A 218 15.41 13.82 19.46
CA GLN A 218 16.81 13.82 19.87
C GLN A 218 16.92 13.15 21.24
N ILE A 219 17.79 12.14 21.36
CA ILE A 219 18.12 11.58 22.67
C ILE A 219 19.10 12.50 23.41
N PHE A 220 18.90 12.65 24.71
CA PHE A 220 19.84 13.30 25.63
C PHE A 220 20.01 12.49 26.93
N GLN A 221 21.15 12.67 27.60
CA GLN A 221 21.37 12.09 28.93
C GLN A 221 20.68 12.95 29.99
N VAL A 222 19.93 12.32 30.88
CA VAL A 222 19.34 13.00 32.04
C VAL A 222 20.45 13.40 33.01
N GLU A 223 20.52 14.68 33.37
CA GLU A 223 21.56 15.21 34.23
C GLU A 223 21.61 14.46 35.58
N GLY A 224 22.81 14.06 35.99
CA GLY A 224 23.04 13.34 37.25
C GLY A 224 22.57 11.88 37.26
N LYS A 225 22.14 11.31 36.13
CA LYS A 225 21.64 9.94 36.04
C LYS A 225 22.26 9.14 34.89
N TYR A 226 22.22 7.81 35.03
CA TYR A 226 22.47 6.84 33.96
C TYR A 226 21.16 6.52 33.22
N GLU A 227 20.48 7.58 32.77
CA GLU A 227 19.18 7.49 32.09
C GLU A 227 19.21 8.35 30.83
N PHE A 228 18.56 7.87 29.77
CA PHE A 228 18.32 8.63 28.56
C PHE A 228 16.86 8.99 28.43
N ASP A 229 16.61 10.21 27.97
CA ASP A 229 15.29 10.70 27.60
C ASP A 229 15.35 11.36 26.21
N ARG A 230 14.20 11.81 25.71
CA ARG A 230 14.03 12.29 24.36
C ARG A 230 13.37 13.66 24.32
N GLN A 231 13.76 14.47 23.35
CA GLN A 231 13.12 15.74 23.03
C GLN A 231 12.65 15.71 21.58
N GLU A 232 11.42 16.13 21.32
CA GLU A 232 10.89 16.21 19.96
C GLU A 232 11.65 17.27 19.14
N VAL A 233 11.97 16.92 17.91
CA VAL A 233 12.65 17.77 16.94
C VAL A 233 11.68 18.06 15.79
N PRO A 234 11.48 19.33 15.41
CA PRO A 234 10.64 19.67 14.27
C PRO A 234 11.19 19.05 12.98
N ASP A 235 10.28 18.53 12.15
CA ASP A 235 10.63 18.11 10.79
C ASP A 235 10.97 19.34 9.95
N ILE A 236 12.18 19.37 9.38
CA ILE A 236 12.66 20.46 8.53
C ILE A 236 11.86 20.59 7.23
N SER A 237 11.18 19.52 6.83
CA SER A 237 10.39 19.44 5.62
C SER A 237 8.91 19.82 5.82
N GLY A 238 8.52 20.10 7.06
CA GLY A 238 7.15 20.45 7.44
C GLY A 238 6.35 19.27 7.96
N SER A 239 5.14 19.53 8.43
CA SER A 239 4.27 18.52 9.05
C SER A 239 3.21 17.94 8.10
N GLU A 240 3.23 18.35 6.82
CA GLU A 240 2.25 17.89 5.84
C GLU A 240 2.51 16.43 5.47
N VAL A 241 1.45 15.61 5.44
CA VAL A 241 1.56 14.18 5.11
C VAL A 241 1.16 13.99 3.64
N THR A 242 2.15 14.02 2.75
CA THR A 242 1.96 13.92 1.29
C THR A 242 2.34 12.55 0.72
N TYR A 243 3.14 11.75 1.46
CA TYR A 243 3.65 10.47 1.00
C TYR A 243 2.52 9.46 0.75
N LEU A 244 2.44 8.97 -0.50
CA LEU A 244 1.37 8.09 -0.98
C LEU A 244 -0.05 8.63 -0.70
N ARG A 245 -0.20 9.96 -0.72
CA ARG A 245 -1.47 10.67 -0.60
C ARG A 245 -1.65 11.78 -1.64
N GLN A 246 -0.56 12.20 -2.26
CA GLN A 246 -0.57 13.30 -3.21
C GLN A 246 0.38 13.04 -4.37
N ILE A 247 -0.09 13.33 -5.58
CA ILE A 247 0.73 13.48 -6.78
C ILE A 247 1.22 14.94 -6.80
N PRO A 248 2.53 15.20 -6.76
CA PRO A 248 3.05 16.55 -6.71
C PRO A 248 2.81 17.30 -8.03
N SER A 249 2.89 18.62 -7.99
CA SER A 249 2.98 19.47 -9.17
C SER A 249 4.24 19.11 -9.98
N LEU A 250 4.06 18.50 -11.15
CA LEU A 250 5.17 18.20 -12.06
C LEU A 250 5.43 19.40 -12.98
N ASN A 251 6.70 19.77 -13.13
CA ASN A 251 7.16 20.82 -14.06
C ASN A 251 6.56 22.23 -13.84
N GLY A 252 6.01 22.51 -12.65
CA GLY A 252 5.53 23.83 -12.23
C GLY A 252 4.34 24.37 -13.02
N LYS A 253 3.61 23.51 -13.73
CA LYS A 253 2.51 23.89 -14.63
C LYS A 253 1.12 23.45 -14.16
N LYS A 254 1.02 22.62 -13.11
CA LYS A 254 -0.24 21.99 -12.70
C LYS A 254 -0.31 21.76 -11.20
N SER A 255 -1.47 21.99 -10.62
CA SER A 255 -1.77 21.70 -9.21
C SER A 255 -1.51 20.23 -8.81
N SER A 256 -1.22 20.05 -7.53
CA SER A 256 -1.09 18.73 -6.91
C SER A 256 -2.44 18.02 -6.82
N ILE A 257 -2.45 16.70 -6.97
CA ILE A 257 -3.68 15.90 -6.93
C ILE A 257 -3.61 14.98 -5.71
N ASN A 258 -4.56 15.14 -4.79
CA ASN A 258 -4.68 14.20 -3.68
C ASN A 258 -5.33 12.90 -4.17
N PHE A 259 -4.99 11.81 -3.50
CA PHE A 259 -5.54 10.50 -3.81
C PHE A 259 -5.62 9.60 -2.58
N GLU A 260 -6.48 8.60 -2.67
CA GLU A 260 -6.62 7.53 -1.68
C GLU A 260 -6.40 6.17 -2.34
N ILE A 261 -5.67 5.28 -1.65
CA ILE A 261 -5.57 3.86 -2.03
C ILE A 261 -6.78 3.14 -1.43
N ILE A 262 -7.73 2.76 -2.28
CA ILE A 262 -8.99 2.13 -1.88
C ILE A 262 -8.80 0.64 -1.62
N GLU A 263 -8.11 -0.03 -2.55
CA GLU A 263 -7.83 -1.46 -2.47
C GLU A 263 -6.41 -1.73 -2.93
N LYS A 264 -5.74 -2.70 -2.30
CA LYS A 264 -4.44 -3.23 -2.71
C LYS A 264 -4.38 -4.73 -2.46
N ASP A 265 -3.84 -5.48 -3.41
CA ASP A 265 -3.55 -6.90 -3.26
C ASP A 265 -2.24 -7.24 -3.97
N PHE A 266 -1.51 -8.20 -3.42
CA PHE A 266 -0.31 -8.75 -4.06
C PHE A 266 -0.20 -10.24 -3.79
N ASN A 267 -0.04 -10.96 -4.89
CA ASN A 267 0.20 -12.38 -4.88
C ASN A 267 1.67 -12.65 -5.26
N LYS A 268 2.44 -13.06 -4.25
CA LYS A 268 3.86 -13.37 -4.36
C LYS A 268 4.14 -14.57 -5.27
N PHE A 269 3.21 -15.53 -5.40
CA PHE A 269 3.42 -16.76 -6.18
C PHE A 269 3.42 -16.54 -7.69
N ASN A 270 2.65 -15.56 -8.17
CA ASN A 270 2.56 -15.22 -9.59
C ASN A 270 3.07 -13.80 -9.90
N GLU A 271 3.73 -13.18 -8.91
CA GLU A 271 4.34 -11.85 -8.94
C GLU A 271 3.37 -10.78 -9.48
N LYS A 272 2.10 -10.88 -9.09
CA LYS A 272 1.01 -10.00 -9.57
C LYS A 272 0.50 -9.12 -8.43
N ALA A 273 0.45 -7.81 -8.66
CA ALA A 273 -0.20 -6.84 -7.80
C ALA A 273 -1.41 -6.20 -8.51
N THR A 274 -2.43 -5.84 -7.73
CA THR A 274 -3.57 -5.03 -8.17
C THR A 274 -3.80 -3.93 -7.16
N ILE A 275 -4.09 -2.72 -7.63
CA ILE A 275 -4.34 -1.58 -6.76
C ILE A 275 -5.38 -0.64 -7.40
N LEU A 276 -6.34 -0.20 -6.58
CA LEU A 276 -7.34 0.80 -6.93
C LEU A 276 -7.03 2.11 -6.21
N ILE A 277 -6.87 3.17 -7.00
CA ILE A 277 -6.59 4.52 -6.51
C ILE A 277 -7.78 5.42 -6.90
N GLU A 278 -8.30 6.15 -5.92
CA GLU A 278 -9.26 7.22 -6.14
C GLU A 278 -8.53 8.57 -6.15
N LEU A 279 -8.74 9.36 -7.19
CA LEU A 279 -8.18 10.70 -7.34
C LEU A 279 -9.25 11.75 -7.06
N ASP A 280 -8.87 12.85 -6.39
CA ASP A 280 -9.76 14.00 -6.17
C ASP A 280 -10.08 14.73 -7.49
N SER A 281 -9.18 14.64 -8.48
CA SER A 281 -9.32 15.27 -9.80
C SER A 281 -8.59 14.47 -10.88
N LYS A 282 -8.92 14.76 -12.15
CA LYS A 282 -8.30 14.11 -13.31
C LYS A 282 -6.81 14.45 -13.38
N ALA A 283 -5.99 13.40 -13.47
CA ALA A 283 -4.56 13.51 -13.70
C ALA A 283 -4.22 13.59 -15.19
N ASP A 284 -3.09 14.15 -15.55
CA ASP A 284 -2.55 13.97 -16.88
C ASP A 284 -1.69 12.70 -17.00
N ARG A 285 -1.18 12.45 -18.21
CA ARG A 285 -0.33 11.28 -18.47
C ARG A 285 0.98 11.30 -17.68
N GLU A 286 1.60 12.46 -17.46
CA GLU A 286 2.87 12.56 -16.71
C GLU A 286 2.65 12.25 -15.23
N GLN A 287 1.59 12.79 -14.65
CA GLN A 287 1.14 12.53 -13.28
C GLN A 287 0.80 11.06 -13.06
N LEU A 288 0.08 10.43 -14.01
CA LEU A 288 -0.21 8.99 -13.98
C LEU A 288 1.05 8.13 -14.06
N ILE A 289 2.02 8.51 -14.90
CA ILE A 289 3.32 7.83 -14.97
C ILE A 289 4.09 7.97 -13.65
N TRP A 290 4.09 9.17 -13.06
CA TRP A 290 4.78 9.43 -11.79
C TRP A 290 4.22 8.53 -10.68
N ILE A 291 2.90 8.54 -10.48
CA ILE A 291 2.29 7.72 -9.41
C ILE A 291 2.45 6.23 -9.70
N ALA A 292 2.35 5.80 -10.96
CA ALA A 292 2.54 4.40 -11.32
C ALA A 292 3.96 3.91 -10.95
N ASN A 293 5.00 4.68 -11.28
CA ASN A 293 6.37 4.35 -10.89
C ASN A 293 6.54 4.38 -9.37
N LYS A 294 5.98 5.39 -8.69
CA LYS A 294 6.05 5.49 -7.23
C LYS A 294 5.44 4.27 -6.55
N ILE A 295 4.28 3.81 -7.02
CA ILE A 295 3.61 2.59 -6.54
C ILE A 295 4.46 1.34 -6.79
N LYS A 296 5.07 1.21 -7.97
CA LYS A 296 5.98 0.09 -8.26
C LYS A 296 7.21 0.07 -7.36
N GLU A 297 7.83 1.23 -7.14
CA GLU A 297 9.08 1.36 -6.38
C GLU A 297 8.88 1.26 -4.86
N ASP A 298 7.75 1.75 -4.35
CA ASP A 298 7.56 1.90 -2.91
C ASP A 298 6.67 0.80 -2.31
N LEU A 299 5.72 0.26 -3.08
CA LEU A 299 4.76 -0.75 -2.61
C LEU A 299 5.01 -2.14 -3.23
N PHE A 300 5.23 -2.21 -4.55
CA PHE A 300 5.22 -3.48 -5.28
C PHE A 300 6.53 -3.81 -6.00
N ARG A 301 7.69 -3.59 -5.34
CA ARG A 301 9.02 -3.81 -5.96
C ARG A 301 9.24 -5.21 -6.50
N SER A 302 8.77 -6.21 -5.76
CA SER A 302 8.89 -7.62 -6.12
C SER A 302 7.83 -8.07 -7.14
N ALA A 303 6.87 -7.22 -7.50
CA ALA A 303 5.84 -7.56 -8.46
C ALA A 303 6.36 -7.35 -9.90
N ARG A 304 6.28 -8.41 -10.69
CA ARG A 304 6.53 -8.36 -12.12
C ARG A 304 5.37 -7.69 -12.84
N ARG A 305 4.13 -8.06 -12.51
CA ARG A 305 2.92 -7.51 -13.12
C ARG A 305 2.15 -6.68 -12.11
N ILE A 306 1.81 -5.45 -12.47
CA ILE A 306 1.07 -4.54 -11.59
C ILE A 306 -0.07 -3.96 -12.42
N PHE A 307 -1.29 -4.05 -11.90
CA PHE A 307 -2.46 -3.45 -12.51
C PHE A 307 -2.94 -2.31 -11.60
N ILE A 308 -2.74 -1.08 -12.05
CA ILE A 308 -3.14 0.13 -11.34
C ILE A 308 -4.38 0.68 -12.02
N SER A 309 -5.44 0.84 -11.24
CA SER A 309 -6.74 1.33 -11.67
C SER A 309 -7.01 2.66 -11.00
N PHE A 310 -7.40 3.67 -11.79
CA PHE A 310 -7.71 5.01 -11.29
C PHE A 310 -9.18 5.32 -11.51
N ARG A 311 -9.87 5.78 -10.46
CA ARG A 311 -11.21 6.38 -10.55
C ARG A 311 -11.16 7.81 -10.04
N ILE A 312 -12.10 8.64 -10.49
CA ILE A 312 -12.25 10.02 -10.01
C ILE A 312 -13.33 10.04 -8.94
N HIS A 313 -13.05 10.70 -7.82
CA HIS A 313 -13.99 10.85 -6.72
C HIS A 313 -15.33 11.45 -7.20
N GLY A 314 -16.45 10.87 -6.77
CA GLY A 314 -17.78 11.35 -7.11
C GLY A 314 -18.28 11.07 -8.54
N VAL A 315 -17.43 10.52 -9.43
CA VAL A 315 -17.88 10.06 -10.76
C VAL A 315 -18.44 8.64 -10.61
N ILE A 316 -19.71 8.46 -10.97
CA ILE A 316 -20.41 7.18 -10.84
C ILE A 316 -19.67 6.11 -11.64
N ALA A 317 -19.35 5.01 -10.97
CA ALA A 317 -18.71 3.85 -11.59
C ALA A 317 -19.62 3.26 -12.67
N GLY A 318 -19.34 3.58 -13.93
CA GLY A 318 -19.73 2.75 -15.06
C GLY A 318 -18.89 1.47 -15.10
N ASN A 319 -19.02 0.68 -16.16
CA ASN A 319 -18.19 -0.51 -16.37
C ASN A 319 -16.74 -0.11 -16.75
N GLY A 320 -15.92 0.32 -15.78
CA GLY A 320 -14.50 0.59 -16.01
C GLY A 320 -13.85 1.59 -15.04
N TYR A 321 -12.56 1.82 -15.25
CA TYR A 321 -11.75 2.80 -14.53
C TYR A 321 -11.43 3.98 -15.45
N TRP A 322 -11.44 5.20 -14.92
CA TRP A 322 -11.14 6.42 -15.68
C TRP A 322 -9.75 6.35 -16.33
N ALA A 323 -8.76 5.79 -15.64
CA ALA A 323 -7.46 5.48 -16.23
C ALA A 323 -6.90 4.16 -15.70
N THR A 324 -5.93 3.60 -16.41
CA THR A 324 -5.14 2.45 -15.97
C THR A 324 -3.65 2.66 -16.24
N ALA A 325 -2.82 2.10 -15.37
CA ALA A 325 -1.38 2.01 -15.55
C ALA A 325 -0.92 0.58 -15.24
N ASN A 326 -0.41 -0.12 -16.26
CA ASN A 326 -0.06 -1.53 -16.15
C ASN A 326 1.43 -1.73 -16.35
N PHE A 327 2.05 -2.50 -15.46
CA PHE A 327 3.41 -2.99 -15.64
C PHE A 327 3.44 -4.45 -16.09
N ASP A 328 4.31 -4.77 -17.05
CA ASP A 328 4.86 -6.11 -17.24
C ASP A 328 6.40 -6.03 -17.25
N GLY A 329 7.01 -6.53 -16.17
CA GLY A 329 8.43 -6.36 -15.94
C GLY A 329 8.78 -4.89 -15.72
N LYS A 330 9.48 -4.28 -16.69
CA LYS A 330 9.88 -2.86 -16.65
C LYS A 330 9.04 -1.98 -17.56
N GLU A 331 8.21 -2.57 -18.43
CA GLU A 331 7.40 -1.83 -19.38
C GLU A 331 6.17 -1.28 -18.67
N LEU A 332 5.87 0.00 -18.89
CA LEU A 332 4.71 0.70 -18.34
C LEU A 332 3.79 1.12 -19.49
N GLN A 333 2.55 0.67 -19.45
CA GLN A 333 1.49 1.13 -20.33
C GLN A 333 0.46 1.93 -19.54
N VAL A 334 0.27 3.20 -19.90
CA VAL A 334 -0.75 4.08 -19.32
C VAL A 334 -1.83 4.36 -20.35
N SER A 335 -3.10 4.20 -19.94
CA SER A 335 -4.29 4.48 -20.75
C SER A 335 -5.25 5.36 -19.96
N ILE A 336 -5.71 6.45 -20.57
CA ILE A 336 -6.85 7.23 -20.07
C ILE A 336 -8.06 6.73 -20.85
N ASN A 337 -8.99 6.09 -20.15
CA ASN A 337 -10.17 5.46 -20.74
C ASN A 337 -11.39 6.38 -20.66
N GLY A 338 -11.43 7.29 -19.67
CA GLY A 338 -12.41 8.38 -19.59
C GLY A 338 -11.99 9.61 -20.42
N LEU A 339 -12.64 10.74 -20.20
CA LEU A 339 -12.22 12.02 -20.79
C LEU A 339 -10.85 12.45 -20.22
N SER A 340 -9.94 12.82 -21.12
CA SER A 340 -8.73 13.57 -20.74
C SER A 340 -9.09 15.02 -20.39
N LEU A 341 -8.16 15.72 -19.73
CA LEU A 341 -8.31 17.14 -19.41
C LEU A 341 -8.48 18.00 -20.68
N GLU A 342 -7.77 17.67 -21.75
CA GLU A 342 -7.85 18.36 -23.04
C GLU A 342 -9.20 18.10 -23.72
N GLN A 343 -9.64 16.84 -23.76
CA GLN A 343 -10.93 16.48 -24.36
C GLN A 343 -12.10 17.11 -23.62
N GLU A 344 -12.09 17.07 -22.28
CA GLU A 344 -13.11 17.73 -21.47
C GLU A 344 -13.15 19.23 -21.74
N LYS A 345 -11.98 19.88 -21.82
CA LYS A 345 -11.90 21.30 -22.15
C LYS A 345 -12.49 21.60 -23.53
N GLU A 346 -12.17 20.81 -24.55
CA GLU A 346 -12.73 20.97 -25.90
C GLU A 346 -14.25 20.79 -25.93
N LEU A 347 -14.78 19.81 -25.17
CA LEU A 347 -16.24 19.60 -25.05
C LEU A 347 -16.92 20.79 -24.35
N ILE A 348 -16.34 21.29 -23.26
CA ILE A 348 -16.84 22.45 -22.53
C ILE A 348 -16.81 23.71 -23.40
N GLU A 349 -15.71 23.98 -24.10
CA GLU A 349 -15.62 25.09 -25.06
C GLU A 349 -16.67 24.93 -26.18
N GLY A 350 -16.96 23.70 -26.60
CA GLY A 350 -18.03 23.40 -27.54
C GLY A 350 -19.42 23.77 -27.01
N PHE A 351 -19.68 23.56 -25.73
CA PHE A 351 -20.93 23.97 -25.06
C PHE A 351 -21.00 25.48 -24.82
N GLU A 352 -19.90 26.12 -24.44
CA GLU A 352 -19.83 27.58 -24.26
C GLU A 352 -20.08 28.34 -25.58
N ASN A 353 -19.73 27.73 -26.71
CA ASN A 353 -19.97 28.29 -28.05
C ASN A 353 -21.29 27.81 -28.70
N GLU A 354 -22.14 27.08 -27.99
CA GLU A 354 -23.41 26.60 -28.53
C GLU A 354 -24.40 27.77 -28.68
N THR A 355 -24.84 28.03 -29.90
CA THR A 355 -25.75 29.13 -30.24
C THR A 355 -27.14 28.67 -30.65
N ARG A 356 -27.35 27.36 -30.82
CA ARG A 356 -28.63 26.75 -31.17
C ARG A 356 -29.57 26.71 -29.97
N GLU A 357 -30.88 26.60 -30.23
CA GLU A 357 -31.89 26.45 -29.17
C GLU A 357 -31.74 25.09 -28.49
N THR A 358 -31.16 25.09 -27.28
CA THR A 358 -30.88 23.90 -26.47
C THR A 358 -31.96 23.70 -25.40
N ILE A 359 -32.42 22.46 -25.28
CA ILE A 359 -33.26 21.99 -24.17
C ILE A 359 -32.36 21.60 -22.99
N GLY A 360 -31.20 21.02 -23.27
CA GLY A 360 -30.20 20.70 -22.26
C GLY A 360 -28.90 20.16 -22.86
N MET A 361 -27.86 20.14 -22.04
CA MET A 361 -26.52 19.67 -22.40
C MET A 361 -25.97 18.82 -21.26
N TRP A 362 -25.28 17.73 -21.59
CA TRP A 362 -24.71 16.80 -20.61
C TRP A 362 -23.37 16.26 -21.10
N ILE A 363 -22.48 15.94 -20.17
CA ILE A 363 -21.27 15.19 -20.46
C ILE A 363 -21.43 13.79 -19.85
N ASP A 364 -21.24 12.77 -20.68
CA ASP A 364 -21.11 11.40 -20.24
C ASP A 364 -19.63 11.06 -20.07
N GLU A 365 -19.21 10.83 -18.84
CA GLU A 365 -17.84 10.47 -18.49
C GLU A 365 -17.61 8.97 -18.36
N THR A 366 -18.58 8.14 -18.79
CA THR A 366 -18.44 6.68 -18.70
C THR A 366 -17.19 6.25 -19.49
N PRO A 367 -16.22 5.55 -18.86
CA PRO A 367 -15.01 5.12 -19.54
C PRO A 367 -15.31 4.35 -20.83
N PHE A 368 -14.48 4.57 -21.86
CA PHE A 368 -14.56 4.01 -23.21
C PHE A 368 -15.70 4.51 -24.10
N ILE A 369 -16.72 5.18 -23.55
CA ILE A 369 -17.89 5.68 -24.30
C ILE A 369 -18.15 7.17 -24.04
N CYS A 370 -17.11 7.90 -23.66
CA CYS A 370 -17.21 9.31 -23.30
C CYS A 370 -17.81 10.14 -24.44
N SER A 371 -18.78 10.98 -24.10
CA SER A 371 -19.48 11.79 -25.09
C SER A 371 -20.05 13.07 -24.50
N SER A 372 -20.25 14.06 -25.36
CA SER A 372 -21.13 15.19 -25.07
C SER A 372 -22.49 14.97 -25.71
N LEU A 373 -23.53 15.34 -24.99
CA LEU A 373 -24.93 15.20 -25.40
C LEU A 373 -25.55 16.59 -25.43
N THR A 374 -26.08 16.99 -26.57
CA THR A 374 -26.80 18.27 -26.74
C THR A 374 -28.20 17.97 -27.25
N LEU A 375 -29.21 18.24 -26.43
CA LEU A 375 -30.61 18.10 -26.82
C LEU A 375 -31.11 19.45 -27.37
N LEU A 376 -31.53 19.45 -28.62
CA LEU A 376 -31.81 20.64 -29.41
C LEU A 376 -33.24 20.63 -29.93
N PHE A 377 -33.81 21.81 -30.10
CA PHE A 377 -35.00 22.01 -30.91
C PHE A 377 -34.59 22.62 -32.25
N ASN A 378 -34.93 21.96 -33.36
CA ASN A 378 -34.59 22.42 -34.70
C ASN A 378 -35.73 22.12 -35.68
N ASP A 379 -36.22 23.16 -36.38
CA ASP A 379 -37.25 23.07 -37.42
C ASP A 379 -38.49 22.22 -37.04
N GLY A 380 -38.95 22.34 -35.78
CA GLY A 380 -40.13 21.59 -35.29
C GLY A 380 -39.84 20.16 -34.82
N ALA A 381 -38.59 19.71 -34.87
CA ALA A 381 -38.16 18.40 -34.38
C ALA A 381 -37.24 18.53 -33.16
N THR A 382 -37.35 17.57 -32.24
CA THR A 382 -36.38 17.40 -31.15
C THR A 382 -35.26 16.47 -31.60
N ILE A 383 -34.01 16.90 -31.43
CA ILE A 383 -32.82 16.17 -31.86
C ILE A 383 -31.87 16.00 -30.69
N LEU A 384 -31.37 14.78 -30.46
CA LEU A 384 -30.20 14.54 -29.62
C LEU A 384 -28.96 14.46 -30.51
N GLU A 385 -28.03 15.40 -30.31
CA GLU A 385 -26.69 15.37 -30.88
C GLU A 385 -25.73 14.76 -29.86
N THR A 386 -25.06 13.68 -30.23
CA THR A 386 -23.99 13.06 -29.43
C THR A 386 -22.67 13.30 -30.14
N LYS A 387 -21.68 13.90 -29.48
CA LYS A 387 -20.29 13.98 -30.00
C LYS A 387 -19.39 13.11 -29.16
N TYR A 388 -18.67 12.21 -29.81
CA TYR A 388 -17.74 11.29 -29.16
C TYR A 388 -16.33 11.88 -29.10
N SER A 389 -15.49 11.29 -28.24
CA SER A 389 -14.10 11.72 -28.02
C SER A 389 -13.19 11.59 -29.24
N ASP A 390 -13.58 10.79 -30.25
CA ASP A 390 -12.87 10.67 -31.53
C ASP A 390 -13.29 11.75 -32.56
N GLY A 391 -14.18 12.68 -32.16
CA GLY A 391 -14.72 13.74 -33.00
C GLY A 391 -15.90 13.32 -33.86
N SER A 392 -16.25 12.03 -33.89
CA SER A 392 -17.46 11.55 -34.57
C SER A 392 -18.73 12.07 -33.88
N LYS A 393 -19.83 12.13 -34.63
CA LYS A 393 -21.11 12.63 -34.14
C LYS A 393 -22.27 11.75 -34.59
N SER A 394 -23.28 11.61 -33.75
CA SER A 394 -24.58 11.06 -34.11
C SER A 394 -25.69 12.09 -33.90
N LEU A 395 -26.75 11.98 -34.70
CA LEU A 395 -27.95 12.80 -34.62
C LEU A 395 -29.17 11.88 -34.58
N GLU A 396 -29.96 11.97 -33.53
CA GLU A 396 -31.16 11.16 -33.34
C GLU A 396 -32.38 12.04 -33.23
N GLN A 397 -33.40 11.79 -34.07
CA GLN A 397 -34.69 12.45 -33.95
C GLN A 397 -35.54 11.74 -32.89
N LEU A 398 -36.24 12.53 -32.08
CA LEU A 398 -36.93 12.03 -30.90
C LEU A 398 -38.42 12.34 -30.94
N LYS A 399 -39.20 11.39 -30.41
CA LYS A 399 -40.59 11.59 -30.04
C LYS A 399 -40.67 11.93 -28.56
N THR A 400 -41.46 12.94 -28.22
CA THR A 400 -41.60 13.41 -26.83
C THR A 400 -42.93 12.97 -26.21
N THR A 401 -42.92 12.68 -24.92
CA THR A 401 -44.10 12.41 -24.10
C THR A 401 -43.99 13.19 -22.79
N GLN A 402 -44.97 14.07 -22.52
CA GLN A 402 -44.98 14.85 -21.29
C GLN A 402 -45.33 13.97 -20.08
N LEU A 403 -44.54 14.05 -19.02
CA LEU A 403 -44.77 13.40 -17.73
C LEU A 403 -44.90 14.46 -16.63
N GLY A 404 -45.47 14.10 -15.48
CA GLY A 404 -45.50 15.01 -14.33
C GLY A 404 -44.10 15.32 -13.77
N SER A 405 -43.15 14.40 -13.96
CA SER A 405 -41.77 14.50 -13.47
C SER A 405 -40.77 15.10 -14.47
N GLY A 406 -41.18 15.32 -15.73
CA GLY A 406 -40.28 15.74 -16.81
C GLY A 406 -40.81 15.42 -18.20
N ILE A 407 -39.91 15.30 -19.17
CA ILE A 407 -40.25 14.90 -20.54
C ILE A 407 -39.53 13.61 -20.87
N ARG A 408 -40.27 12.62 -21.36
CA ARG A 408 -39.73 11.37 -21.91
C ARG A 408 -39.43 11.55 -23.39
N TYR A 409 -38.29 11.01 -23.83
CA TYR A 409 -37.83 11.01 -25.19
C TYR A 409 -37.58 9.57 -25.66
N ASP A 410 -38.18 9.21 -26.78
CA ASP A 410 -38.04 7.92 -27.45
C ASP A 410 -37.45 8.15 -28.85
N ASN A 411 -36.58 7.26 -29.32
CA ASN A 411 -36.04 7.36 -30.69
C ASN A 411 -37.18 7.19 -31.70
N LEU A 412 -37.29 8.13 -32.65
CA LEU A 412 -38.35 8.15 -33.65
C LEU A 412 -38.31 6.94 -34.59
N GLN A 413 -37.13 6.38 -34.85
CA GLN A 413 -36.95 5.19 -35.69
C GLN A 413 -37.18 3.87 -34.92
N GLY A 414 -37.49 3.96 -33.62
CA GLY A 414 -37.59 2.82 -32.72
C GLY A 414 -36.23 2.38 -32.19
N ASN A 415 -36.25 1.74 -31.02
CA ASN A 415 -35.05 1.24 -30.36
C ASN A 415 -35.07 -0.30 -30.33
N TYR A 416 -33.94 -0.94 -30.62
CA TYR A 416 -33.81 -2.40 -30.63
C TYR A 416 -34.08 -3.05 -29.26
N HIS A 417 -33.91 -2.30 -28.17
CA HIS A 417 -33.98 -2.79 -26.78
C HIS A 417 -34.97 -2.01 -25.89
N GLY A 418 -35.89 -1.24 -26.49
CA GLY A 418 -36.91 -0.50 -25.72
C GLY A 418 -36.37 0.62 -24.82
N GLU A 419 -35.11 1.03 -25.03
CA GLU A 419 -34.46 2.08 -24.25
C GLU A 419 -35.14 3.45 -24.50
N TYR A 420 -35.17 4.31 -23.48
CA TYR A 420 -35.64 5.68 -23.59
C TYR A 420 -34.95 6.52 -22.54
N PHE A 421 -35.08 7.84 -22.63
CA PHE A 421 -34.57 8.72 -21.57
C PHE A 421 -35.60 9.75 -21.14
N ILE A 422 -35.47 10.20 -19.90
CA ILE A 422 -36.29 11.24 -19.31
C ILE A 422 -35.37 12.40 -18.94
N VAL A 423 -35.71 13.60 -19.38
CA VAL A 423 -35.17 14.83 -18.81
C VAL A 423 -36.14 15.28 -17.74
N GLU A 424 -35.72 15.20 -16.48
CA GLU A 424 -36.50 15.62 -15.33
C GLU A 424 -36.64 17.15 -15.28
N ASN A 425 -37.62 17.65 -14.51
CA ASN A 425 -37.87 19.10 -14.38
C ASN A 425 -36.66 19.90 -13.84
N ASN A 426 -35.71 19.25 -13.17
CA ASN A 426 -34.46 19.85 -12.71
C ASN A 426 -33.33 19.81 -13.76
N GLY A 427 -33.60 19.29 -14.96
CA GLY A 427 -32.63 19.13 -16.05
C GLY A 427 -31.81 17.83 -16.02
N THR A 428 -31.99 16.97 -15.01
CA THR A 428 -31.31 15.68 -14.93
C THR A 428 -31.77 14.75 -16.05
N LEU A 429 -30.81 14.14 -16.76
CA LEU A 429 -31.05 13.18 -17.83
C LEU A 429 -30.91 11.75 -17.29
N LYS A 430 -31.98 10.95 -17.39
CA LYS A 430 -32.05 9.57 -16.89
C LYS A 430 -32.36 8.59 -18.01
N TYR A 431 -31.49 7.61 -18.23
CA TYR A 431 -31.69 6.53 -19.21
C TYR A 431 -32.33 5.31 -18.57
N TYR A 432 -33.34 4.77 -19.25
CA TYR A 432 -34.10 3.61 -18.83
C TYR A 432 -34.05 2.52 -19.89
N SER A 433 -34.02 1.27 -19.43
CA SER A 433 -34.22 0.07 -20.24
C SER A 433 -35.40 -0.74 -19.67
N GLU A 434 -35.67 -1.91 -20.24
CA GLU A 434 -36.62 -2.88 -19.67
C GLU A 434 -36.27 -3.26 -18.20
N ASN A 435 -35.00 -3.15 -17.81
CA ASN A 435 -34.51 -3.43 -16.46
C ASN A 435 -34.56 -2.22 -15.51
N GLY A 436 -35.10 -1.07 -15.97
CA GLY A 436 -35.18 0.17 -15.19
C GLY A 436 -34.07 1.18 -15.49
N LEU A 437 -33.89 2.12 -14.56
CA LEU A 437 -32.87 3.19 -14.64
C LEU A 437 -31.47 2.57 -14.63
N PHE A 438 -30.65 2.89 -15.63
CA PHE A 438 -29.29 2.37 -15.72
C PHE A 438 -28.21 3.46 -15.84
N LYS A 439 -28.61 4.73 -16.06
CA LYS A 439 -27.66 5.85 -16.15
C LYS A 439 -28.34 7.17 -15.83
N GLU A 440 -27.63 8.04 -15.14
CA GLU A 440 -28.07 9.38 -14.77
C GLU A 440 -26.95 10.39 -15.05
N LEU A 441 -27.30 11.51 -15.70
CA LEU A 441 -26.38 12.60 -16.03
C LEU A 441 -26.93 13.93 -15.53
N THR A 442 -26.08 14.66 -14.81
CA THR A 442 -26.39 16.02 -14.33
C THR A 442 -26.29 17.03 -15.47
N PRO A 443 -27.23 17.97 -15.61
CA PRO A 443 -27.17 19.00 -16.65
C PRO A 443 -25.92 19.86 -16.51
N PHE A 444 -25.33 20.16 -17.67
CA PHE A 444 -24.29 21.16 -17.78
C PHE A 444 -24.93 22.55 -17.63
N HIS A 445 -24.53 23.27 -16.58
CA HIS A 445 -24.95 24.65 -16.35
C HIS A 445 -23.75 25.58 -16.52
N LEU A 446 -23.88 26.56 -17.42
CA LEU A 446 -22.89 27.63 -17.64
C LEU A 446 -22.57 28.42 -16.35
N GLU A 447 -23.48 28.42 -15.36
CA GLU A 447 -23.33 29.15 -14.09
C GLU A 447 -22.64 28.39 -12.95
N LYS A 448 -22.18 27.13 -13.13
CA LYS A 448 -21.34 26.45 -12.11
C LYS A 448 -19.87 26.91 -12.10
N LYS A 449 -19.59 28.12 -12.58
CA LYS A 449 -18.32 28.86 -12.45
C LYS A 449 -18.26 29.66 -11.13
N LEU A 450 -18.46 29.00 -9.99
CA LEU A 450 -18.07 29.54 -8.68
C LEU A 450 -17.45 28.49 -7.74
N ASN A 451 -16.96 27.37 -8.26
CA ASN A 451 -15.75 26.75 -7.70
C ASN A 451 -14.61 27.00 -8.69
N LYS A 452 -14.14 28.25 -8.70
CA LYS A 452 -12.83 28.60 -9.27
C LYS A 452 -11.76 27.94 -8.40
N ASP A 453 -11.50 26.65 -8.61
CA ASP A 453 -10.27 26.00 -8.14
C ASP A 453 -9.80 24.84 -9.05
N SER A 454 -10.52 24.53 -10.15
CA SER A 454 -10.14 23.39 -11.02
C SER A 454 -9.67 23.76 -12.44
N TYR A 455 -9.69 25.03 -12.87
CA TYR A 455 -9.26 25.39 -14.24
C TYR A 455 -8.51 26.73 -14.36
N ASN A 456 -7.69 27.08 -13.37
CA ASN A 456 -6.56 28.02 -13.55
C ASN A 456 -5.52 27.75 -12.47
N LEU A 457 -4.31 27.37 -12.91
CA LEU A 457 -3.04 27.08 -12.19
C LEU A 457 -2.65 25.60 -12.06
#